data_AF-R6F8A7-F1
#
_entry.id   AF-R6F8A7-F1
#
_cell.length_a   1.000
_cell.length_b   1.000
_cell.length_c   1.000
_cell.angle_alpha   90.00
_cell.angle_beta   90.00
_cell.angle_gamma   90.00
#
_symmetry.space_group_name_H-M   'P 1'
#
loop_
_entity.id
_entity.type
_entity.pdbx_description
1 polymer ?
#
loop_
_entity_poly.entity_id
_entity_poly.type
_entity_poly.pdbx_seq_one_letter_code
_entity_poly.pdbx_strand_id
1 'polypeptide(L)' 'MSEESKNTYDESSVKALLEWAQTVKLPKELELSDAEYVFDTSMYLQSNISDIKAHYPDPFYNAAIDRLNKLKAKVEADNL' A
#
# COMPACT_ATOMS: atom_id res chain seq x y z
N MET A 1 -8.31 -9.44 -28.56
CA MET A 1 -8.03 -9.32 -27.12
C MET A 1 -6.86 -8.35 -27.00
N SER A 2 -7.16 -7.06 -27.09
CA SER A 2 -6.16 -5.99 -27.18
C SER A 2 -6.06 -5.28 -25.85
N GLU A 3 -4.82 -5.16 -25.39
CA GLU A 3 -4.32 -4.29 -24.32
C GLU A 3 -4.83 -4.61 -22.91
N GLU A 4 -4.18 -5.61 -22.31
CA GLU A 4 -3.79 -5.50 -20.90
C GLU A 4 -3.00 -4.19 -20.74
N SER A 5 -3.72 -3.11 -20.47
CA SER A 5 -3.18 -1.89 -19.88
C SER A 5 -2.57 -2.30 -18.54
N LYS A 6 -1.33 -2.77 -18.61
CA LYS A 6 -0.43 -3.04 -17.50
C LYS A 6 -0.53 -1.84 -16.57
N ASN A 7 -1.17 -2.02 -15.41
CA ASN A 7 -1.22 -1.03 -14.33
C ASN A 7 0.21 -0.82 -13.82
N THR A 8 1.07 -0.17 -14.59
CA THR A 8 2.44 0.12 -14.21
C THR A 8 2.39 1.40 -13.41
N TYR A 9 2.56 1.26 -12.09
CA TYR A 9 2.86 2.40 -11.25
C TYR A 9 4.17 3.05 -11.70
N ASP A 10 4.26 4.38 -11.66
CA ASP A 10 5.51 5.06 -11.95
C ASP A 10 6.45 4.95 -10.74
N GLU A 11 7.76 4.88 -11.01
CA GLU A 11 8.78 4.68 -9.98
C GLU A 11 8.76 5.79 -8.92
N SER A 12 8.45 7.02 -9.31
CA SER A 12 8.44 8.17 -8.39
C SER A 12 7.28 8.08 -7.39
N SER A 13 6.09 7.68 -7.83
CA SER A 13 4.94 7.43 -6.96
C SER A 13 5.18 6.25 -6.03
N VAL A 14 5.78 5.16 -6.51
CA VAL A 14 6.11 4.01 -5.66
C VAL A 14 7.12 4.40 -4.59
N LYS A 15 8.15 5.16 -4.94
CA LYS A 15 9.13 5.66 -3.98
C LYS A 15 8.49 6.56 -2.92
N ALA A 16 7.65 7.51 -3.34
CA ALA A 16 6.93 8.40 -2.42
C ALA A 16 5.99 7.61 -1.48
N LEU A 17 5.34 6.55 -1.99
CA LEU A 17 4.50 5.68 -1.18
C LEU A 17 5.31 4.90 -0.14
N LEU A 18 6.48 4.38 -0.51
CA LEU A 18 7.38 3.68 0.42
C LEU A 18 7.93 4.62 1.51
N GLU A 19 8.26 5.86 1.16
CA GLU A 19 8.72 6.87 2.12
C GLU A 19 7.60 7.24 3.12
N TRP A 20 6.38 7.45 2.62
CA TRP A 20 5.21 7.65 3.47
C TRP A 20 4.97 6.44 4.39
N ALA A 21 4.96 5.22 3.84
CA ALA A 21 4.69 3.99 4.59
C ALA A 21 5.74 3.71 5.68
N GLN A 22 6.97 4.20 5.53
CA GLN A 22 8.04 4.07 6.53
C GLN A 22 7.95 5.13 7.65
N THR A 23 7.26 6.25 7.40
CA THR A 23 7.24 7.41 8.32
C THR A 23 5.90 7.59 9.03
N VAL A 24 4.82 7.06 8.45
CA VAL A 24 3.48 7.13 9.01
C VAL A 24 3.43 6.41 10.37
N LYS A 25 2.77 7.04 11.34
CA LYS A 25 2.48 6.43 12.64
C LYS A 25 1.01 6.08 12.67
N LEU A 26 0.70 4.81 12.88
CA LEU A 26 -0.67 4.32 12.87
C LEU A 26 -1.08 3.79 14.24
N PRO A 27 -2.37 3.80 14.57
CA PRO A 27 -2.88 2.98 15.67
C PRO A 27 -2.55 1.51 15.41
N LYS A 28 -2.50 0.70 16.47
CA LYS A 28 -2.21 -0.74 16.36
C LYS A 28 -3.16 -1.44 15.38
N GLU A 29 -4.43 -1.04 15.40
CA GLU A 29 -5.50 -1.66 14.62
C GLU A 29 -6.26 -0.57 13.85
N LEU A 30 -6.70 -0.89 12.64
CA LEU A 30 -7.39 0.04 11.75
C LEU A 30 -8.39 -0.70 10.87
N GLU A 31 -9.63 -0.22 10.84
CA GLU A 31 -10.64 -0.67 9.88
C GLU A 31 -10.49 0.12 8.57
N LEU A 32 -10.17 -0.58 7.48
CA LEU A 32 -10.03 0.02 6.15
C LEU A 32 -11.38 0.14 5.42
N SER A 33 -12.32 -0.75 5.76
CA SER A 33 -13.70 -0.79 5.27
C SER A 33 -14.49 -1.80 6.11
N ASP A 34 -15.82 -1.82 6.01
CA ASP A 34 -16.70 -2.78 6.70
C ASP A 34 -16.28 -4.26 6.55
N ALA A 35 -15.57 -4.61 5.48
CA ALA A 35 -15.10 -5.97 5.19
C ALA A 35 -13.58 -6.19 5.39
N GLU A 36 -12.81 -5.15 5.74
CA GLU A 36 -11.35 -5.24 5.86
C GLU A 36 -10.87 -4.56 7.14
N TYR A 37 -10.39 -5.38 8.06
CA TYR A 37 -9.82 -4.95 9.33
C TYR A 37 -8.35 -5.36 9.44
N VAL A 38 -7.48 -4.40 9.73
CA VAL A 38 -6.06 -4.61 9.98
C VAL A 38 -5.82 -4.62 11.48
N PHE A 39 -5.49 -5.79 12.04
CA PHE A 39 -5.26 -5.97 13.49
C PHE A 39 -3.83 -5.62 13.95
N ASP A 40 -2.89 -5.54 13.01
CA ASP A 40 -1.52 -5.12 13.27
C ASP A 40 -1.02 -4.30 12.07
N THR A 41 -1.18 -2.99 12.18
CA THR A 41 -0.81 -2.03 11.12
C THR A 41 0.70 -2.02 10.87
N SER A 42 1.52 -2.31 11.88
CA SER A 42 2.97 -2.37 11.72
C SER A 42 3.37 -3.57 10.86
N MET A 43 2.82 -4.76 11.15
CA MET A 43 3.06 -5.96 10.33
C MET A 43 2.49 -5.80 8.92
N TYR A 44 1.32 -5.17 8.78
CA TYR A 44 0.72 -4.87 7.48
C TYR A 44 1.61 -3.96 6.64
N LEU A 45 2.15 -2.86 7.20
CA LEU A 45 3.08 -1.98 6.50
C LEU A 45 4.36 -2.75 6.11
N GLN A 46 4.98 -3.47 7.03
CA GLN A 46 6.25 -4.16 6.78
C GLN A 46 6.15 -5.23 5.68
N SER A 47 5.07 -6.01 5.66
CA SER A 47 4.84 -7.03 4.62
C SER A 47 4.69 -6.40 3.23
N ASN A 48 3.81 -5.40 3.08
CA ASN A 48 3.61 -4.73 1.79
C ASN A 48 4.85 -3.95 1.33
N ILE A 49 5.57 -3.28 2.24
CA ILE A 49 6.85 -2.62 1.93
C ILE A 49 7.87 -3.64 1.42
N SER A 50 7.96 -4.80 2.06
CA SER A 50 8.92 -5.84 1.70
C SER A 50 8.62 -6.42 0.31
N ASP A 51 7.34 -6.71 0.03
CA ASP A 51 6.90 -7.20 -1.28
C ASP A 51 7.24 -6.20 -2.41
N ILE A 52 6.94 -4.91 -2.20
CA ILE A 52 7.24 -3.86 -3.18
C ILE A 52 8.76 -3.76 -3.41
N LYS A 53 9.56 -3.73 -2.34
CA LYS A 53 11.03 -3.62 -2.46
C LYS A 53 11.66 -4.81 -3.17
N ALA A 54 11.12 -6.02 -2.96
CA ALA A 54 11.67 -7.23 -3.54
C ALA A 54 11.27 -7.45 -5.01
N HIS A 55 10.08 -6.96 -5.39
CA HIS A 55 9.46 -7.38 -6.65
C HIS A 55 9.11 -6.27 -7.62
N TYR A 56 9.00 -5.00 -7.19
CA TYR A 56 8.74 -3.92 -8.14
C TYR A 56 9.88 -3.83 -9.19
N PRO A 57 9.58 -3.71 -10.51
CA PRO A 57 8.29 -3.34 -11.11
C PRO A 57 7.43 -4.49 -11.64
N ASP A 58 7.51 -5.70 -11.06
CA ASP A 58 6.66 -6.83 -11.46
C ASP A 58 5.17 -6.55 -11.16
N PRO A 59 4.29 -6.47 -12.18
CA PRO A 59 2.86 -6.20 -11.99
C PRO A 59 2.13 -7.24 -11.14
N PHE A 60 2.66 -8.46 -11.00
CA PHE A 60 2.07 -9.48 -10.13
C PHE A 60 1.99 -9.01 -8.68
N TYR A 61 2.91 -8.15 -8.25
CA TYR A 61 2.99 -7.62 -6.87
C TYR A 61 2.33 -6.26 -6.68
N ASN A 62 1.65 -5.72 -7.71
CA ASN A 62 0.94 -4.45 -7.60
C ASN A 62 -0.12 -4.41 -6.51
N ALA A 63 -0.66 -5.57 -6.10
CA ALA A 63 -1.60 -5.66 -4.99
C ALA A 63 -1.02 -5.07 -3.67
N ALA A 64 0.30 -5.13 -3.46
CA ALA A 64 0.94 -4.49 -2.31
C ALA A 64 0.91 -2.95 -2.41
N ILE A 65 1.06 -2.41 -3.61
CA ILE A 65 0.94 -0.97 -3.89
C ILE A 65 -0.51 -0.52 -3.69
N ASP A 66 -1.49 -1.28 -4.22
CA ASP A 66 -2.92 -1.01 -4.06
C ASP A 66 -3.31 -0.92 -2.58
N ARG A 67 -2.83 -1.87 -1.77
CA ARG A 67 -3.07 -1.93 -0.32
C ARG A 67 -2.51 -0.72 0.42
N LEU A 68 -1.27 -0.33 0.13
CA LEU A 68 -0.67 0.85 0.75
C LEU A 68 -1.37 2.15 0.33
N ASN A 69 -1.81 2.25 -0.93
CA ASN A 69 -2.61 3.39 -1.39
C ASN A 69 -3.97 3.45 -0.69
N LYS A 70 -4.66 2.31 -0.52
CA LYS A 70 -5.92 2.23 0.24
C LYS A 70 -5.72 2.66 1.69
N LEU A 71 -4.67 2.16 2.34
CA LEU A 71 -4.32 2.55 3.71
C LEU A 71 -4.04 4.05 3.80
N LYS A 72 -3.26 4.60 2.87
CA LYS A 72 -2.96 6.04 2.81
C LYS A 72 -4.21 6.89 2.67
N ALA A 73 -5.09 6.54 1.74
CA ALA A 73 -6.36 7.23 1.56
C ALA A 73 -7.23 7.17 2.82
N LYS A 74 -7.23 6.05 3.56
CA LYS A 74 -7.97 5.93 4.82
C LYS A 74 -7.39 6.85 5.91
N VAL A 75 -6.07 6.88 6.05
CA VAL A 75 -5.37 7.74 7.01
C VAL A 75 -5.64 9.22 6.73
N GLU A 76 -5.58 9.61 5.47
CA GLU A 76 -5.88 10.98 5.04
C GLU A 76 -7.36 11.35 5.25
N ALA A 77 -8.29 10.42 4.99
CA ALA A 77 -9.73 10.65 5.17
C ALA A 77 -10.14 10.74 6.66
N ASP A 78 -9.52 9.91 7.52
CA ASP A 78 -9.78 9.91 8.96
C ASP A 78 -8.96 10.97 9.71
N ASN A 79 -8.00 11.61 9.02
CA ASN A 79 -7.09 12.60 9.56
C ASN A 79 -6.23 12.04 10.73
N LEU A 80 -5.74 10.80 10.55
CA LEU A 80 -4.89 10.03 11.48
C LEU A 80 -3.40 10.40 11.41
#